data_AF-A0A318EQN2-F1
#
_entry.id   AF-A0A318EQN2-F1
#
_cell.length_a   1.000
_cell.length_b   1.000
_cell.length_c   1.000
_cell.angle_alpha   90.00
_cell.angle_beta   90.00
_cell.angle_gamma   90.00
#
_symmetry.space_group_name_H-M   'P 1'
#
loop_
_entity.id
_entity.type
_entity.pdbx_description
1 polymer ?
#
loop_
_entity_poly.entity_id
_entity_poly.type
_entity_poly.pdbx_seq_one_letter_code
_entity_poly.pdbx_strand_id
1 'polypeptide(L)' 'MECCGNCFYHTIVDGEWTCDNDEAEDFGLETDYNHTCCDFEERK' A
#
# COMPACT_ATOMS: atom_id res chain seq x y z
N MET A 1 6.58 -11.36 3.45
CA MET A 1 7.13 -10.66 2.27
C MET A 1 6.70 -9.23 2.40
N GLU A 2 7.65 -8.28 2.42
CA GLU A 2 7.38 -6.85 2.63
C GLU A 2 6.97 -6.21 1.29
N CYS A 3 5.69 -6.33 0.94
CA CYS A 3 5.11 -5.76 -0.28
C CYS A 3 3.75 -5.12 0.02
N CYS A 4 3.33 -4.13 -0.78
CA CYS A 4 2.11 -3.37 -0.60
C CYS A 4 0.89 -4.26 -0.39
N GLY A 5 0.78 -5.38 -1.11
CA GLY A 5 -0.29 -6.37 -0.93
C GLY A 5 -0.48 -6.94 0.48
N ASN A 6 0.56 -6.87 1.33
CA ASN A 6 0.51 -7.28 2.75
C ASN A 6 0.69 -6.10 3.70
N CYS A 7 0.69 -4.88 3.18
CA CYS A 7 0.88 -3.66 3.95
C CYS A 7 -0.41 -3.29 4.69
N PHE A 8 -0.26 -2.75 5.90
CA PHE A 8 -1.36 -2.20 6.68
C PHE A 8 -2.17 -1.17 5.88
N TYR A 9 -1.47 -0.30 5.15
CA TYR A 9 -2.03 0.84 4.40
C TYR A 9 -2.55 0.51 2.99
N HIS A 10 -2.49 -0.75 2.54
CA HIS A 10 -3.02 -1.12 1.22
C HIS A 10 -4.51 -1.40 1.34
N THR A 11 -5.31 -0.54 0.72
CA THR A 11 -6.77 -0.53 0.82
C THR A 11 -7.42 -0.45 -0.57
N ILE A 12 -8.72 -0.75 -0.64
CA ILE A 12 -9.47 -0.65 -1.89
C ILE A 12 -10.20 0.70 -1.93
N VAL A 13 -9.92 1.50 -2.95
CA VAL A 13 -10.61 2.77 -3.24
C VAL A 13 -11.18 2.68 -4.66
N ASP A 14 -12.49 2.89 -4.81
CA ASP A 14 -13.19 2.80 -6.11
C ASP A 14 -12.99 1.48 -6.89
N GLY A 15 -12.64 0.40 -6.19
CA GLY A 15 -12.40 -0.92 -6.77
C GLY A 15 -10.93 -1.24 -7.05
N GLU A 16 -10.04 -0.27 -6.91
CA GLU A 16 -8.59 -0.41 -7.16
C GLU A 16 -7.80 -0.41 -5.84
N TRP A 17 -6.67 -1.11 -5.83
CA TRP A 17 -5.80 -1.18 -4.67
C TRP A 17 -4.88 0.04 -4.58
N THR A 18 -5.05 0.83 -3.53
CA THR A 18 -4.44 2.15 -3.36
C THR A 18 -3.72 2.24 -2.02
N CYS A 19 -2.63 3.00 -1.98
CA CYS A 19 -1.93 3.32 -0.73
C CYS A 19 -2.67 4.41 0.05
N ASP A 20 -2.96 4.15 1.32
CA ASP A 20 -3.60 5.07 2.29
C ASP A 20 -2.63 5.62 3.35
N ASN A 21 -1.32 5.44 3.17
CA ASN A 21 -0.33 6.03 4.07
C ASN A 21 -0.05 7.48 3.65
N ASP A 22 -0.56 8.47 4.38
CA ASP A 22 -0.40 9.89 4.06
C ASP A 22 1.04 10.41 4.21
N GLU A 23 1.92 9.64 4.84
CA GLU A 23 3.35 9.92 4.94
C GLU A 23 4.17 9.26 3.82
N ALA A 24 3.60 8.32 3.05
CA ALA A 24 4.30 7.61 2.00
C ALA A 24 4.35 8.41 0.68
N GLU A 25 5.42 8.20 -0.09
CA GLU A 25 5.55 8.81 -1.42
C GLU A 25 4.44 8.36 -2.40
N ASP A 26 3.93 7.15 -2.20
CA ASP A 26 2.89 6.54 -3.03
C ASP A 26 1.46 6.85 -2.55
N PHE A 27 1.26 7.78 -1.59
CA PHE A 27 -0.07 8.10 -1.07
C PHE A 27 -1.08 8.43 -2.17
N GLY A 28 -2.21 7.73 -2.16
CA GLY A 28 -3.28 7.91 -3.15
C GLY A 28 -2.99 7.32 -4.53
N LEU A 29 -1.85 6.66 -4.73
CA LEU A 29 -1.53 5.95 -5.97
C LEU A 29 -2.01 4.49 -5.91
N GLU A 30 -2.50 4.01 -7.05
CA GLU A 30 -2.74 2.59 -7.28
C GLU A 30 -1.39 1.85 -7.25
N THR A 31 -1.33 0.74 -6.52
CA THR A 31 -0.11 -0.07 -6.40
C THR A 31 -0.42 -1.55 -6.53
N ASP A 32 0.40 -2.25 -7.32
CA ASP A 32 0.32 -3.70 -7.46
C ASP A 32 0.55 -4.42 -6.13
N TYR A 33 -0.02 -5.62 -5.99
CA TYR A 33 0.13 -6.45 -4.78
C TYR A 33 1.61 -6.74 -4.42
N ASN A 34 2.47 -6.92 -5.42
CA ASN A 34 3.89 -7.21 -5.25
C ASN A 34 4.78 -5.96 -5.27
N HIS A 35 4.21 -4.74 -5.39
CA HIS A 35 4.96 -3.50 -5.24
C HIS A 35 5.64 -3.46 -3.87
N THR A 36 6.85 -2.92 -3.79
CA THR A 36 7.60 -2.82 -2.54
C THR A 36 7.89 -1.36 -2.29
N CYS A 37 7.52 -0.84 -1.12
CA CYS A 37 7.75 0.54 -0.72
C CYS A 37 8.64 0.61 0.52
N CYS A 38 9.27 1.77 0.75
CA CYS A 38 10.06 2.03 1.94
C CYS A 38 9.20 2.15 3.21
N ASP A 39 7.92 2.52 3.03
CA ASP A 39 6.95 2.78 4.11
C ASP A 39 6.02 1.57 4.36
N PHE A 40 6.52 0.36 4.08
CA PHE A 40 5.79 -0.86 4.35
C PHE A 40 5.63 -1.07 5.86
N GLU A 41 4.39 -1.30 6.29
CA GLU A 41 4.08 -1.76 7.64
C GLU A 41 3.32 -3.08 7.61
N GLU A 42 3.79 -4.06 8.39
CA GLU A 42 3.13 -5.36 8.49
C GLU A 42 1.72 -5.22 9.10
N ARG A 43 0.71 -5.75 8.41
CA ARG A 43 -0.66 -5.83 8.93
C ARG A 43 -0.71 -6.80 10.12
N LYS A 44 -1.05 -6.30 11.31
CA LYS A 44 -1.25 -7.10 12.54
C LYS A 44 -2.56 -7.88 12.55
#